data_AF-A0A1I0EBA9-F1
#
_entry.id   AF-A0A1I0EBA9-F1
#
_cell.length_a   1.000
_cell.length_b   1.000
_cell.length_c   1.000
_cell.angle_alpha   90.00
_cell.angle_beta   90.00
_cell.angle_gamma   90.00
#
_symmetry.space_group_name_H-M   'P 1'
#
loop_
_entity.id
_entity.type
_entity.pdbx_description
1 polymer ?
#
loop_
_entity_poly.entity_id
_entity_poly.type
_entity_poly.pdbx_seq_one_letter_code
_entity_poly.pdbx_strand_id
1 'polypeptide(L)'
;MPLPDGNLLHGFAPKLTDEQREYVDSIFDNQFTIVNAKAGTGKTTLAVACAHVIGKPLIYTFSPVEEGSIGYTPGTVEEKESKYTTPLLDALNEIGVDPRFAIKSENNPDIINDKAWITAKSHTFLRGSNIKDSTVIIDEGQNMTRGELKKVLTRIHDSSRVILIGHDGQIDLKKPEKSGFMPYLRHFESEPYVKVVHLTKNFRGELAQHADELSWR
;
A
#
# COMPACT_ATOMS: atom_id res chain seq x y z
N MET A 1 -17.72 -23.03 6.86
CA MET A 1 -18.29 -22.90 5.49
C MET A 1 -17.12 -22.99 4.53
N PRO A 2 -16.99 -24.02 3.68
CA PRO A 2 -15.90 -24.06 2.73
C PRO A 2 -16.14 -22.98 1.67
N LEU A 3 -15.12 -22.15 1.42
CA LEU A 3 -15.19 -21.03 0.47
C LEU A 3 -15.20 -21.54 -0.97
N PRO A 4 -15.86 -20.82 -1.92
CA PRO A 4 -16.09 -21.30 -3.28
C PRO A 4 -14.81 -21.41 -4.11
N ASP A 5 -14.83 -22.33 -5.08
CA ASP A 5 -13.72 -22.64 -5.98
C ASP A 5 -13.34 -21.44 -6.88
N GLY A 6 -12.05 -21.13 -6.84
CA GLY A 6 -11.45 -19.89 -7.35
C GLY A 6 -10.50 -19.30 -6.31
N ASN A 7 -9.51 -20.12 -5.91
CA ASN A 7 -8.53 -19.93 -4.83
C ASN A 7 -8.45 -18.52 -4.21
N LEU A 8 -8.58 -18.46 -2.88
CA LEU A 8 -8.26 -17.32 -2.02
C LEU A 8 -7.11 -16.47 -2.60
N LEU A 9 -7.34 -15.16 -2.74
CA LEU A 9 -6.41 -14.23 -3.39
C LEU A 9 -6.10 -14.57 -4.85
N HIS A 10 -7.09 -14.78 -5.72
CA HIS A 10 -6.88 -14.87 -7.18
C HIS A 10 -5.86 -15.94 -7.62
N GLY A 11 -5.76 -17.06 -6.89
CA GLY A 11 -4.77 -18.10 -7.19
C GLY A 11 -3.39 -17.94 -6.54
N PHE A 12 -3.17 -16.89 -5.74
CA PHE A 12 -1.93 -16.70 -4.98
C PHE A 12 -1.82 -17.62 -3.76
N ALA A 13 -2.93 -17.93 -3.08
CA ALA A 13 -2.91 -18.70 -1.83
C ALA A 13 -2.01 -19.96 -1.81
N PRO A 14 -2.06 -20.87 -2.80
CA PRO A 14 -1.21 -22.07 -2.79
C PRO A 14 0.29 -21.76 -3.02
N LYS A 15 0.63 -20.56 -3.50
CA LYS A 15 2.00 -20.15 -3.84
C LYS A 15 2.63 -19.23 -2.78
N LEU A 16 1.85 -18.79 -1.79
CA LEU A 16 2.36 -17.90 -0.74
C LEU A 16 3.44 -18.61 0.07
N THR A 17 4.54 -17.90 0.29
CA THR A 17 5.48 -18.23 1.36
C THR A 17 4.84 -18.03 2.73
N ASP A 18 5.46 -18.56 3.78
CA ASP A 18 4.92 -18.45 5.14
C ASP A 18 4.84 -16.99 5.60
N GLU A 19 5.83 -16.15 5.27
CA GLU A 19 5.81 -14.70 5.53
C GLU A 19 4.64 -14.00 4.83
N GLN A 20 4.40 -14.34 3.55
CA GLN A 20 3.28 -13.78 2.79
C GLN A 20 1.93 -14.27 3.32
N ARG A 21 1.85 -15.52 3.78
CA ARG A 21 0.64 -16.04 4.42
C ARG A 21 0.35 -15.31 5.72
N GLU A 22 1.37 -15.11 6.58
CA GLU A 22 1.22 -14.32 7.80
C GLU A 22 0.79 -12.87 7.50
N TYR A 23 1.35 -12.24 6.46
CA TYR A 23 0.93 -10.91 6.03
C TYR A 23 -0.54 -10.87 5.59
N VAL A 24 -0.97 -11.84 4.79
CA VAL A 24 -2.35 -11.97 4.33
C VAL A 24 -3.30 -12.15 5.51
N ASP A 25 -3.02 -13.13 6.38
CA ASP A 25 -3.83 -13.43 7.56
C ASP A 25 -3.93 -12.20 8.46
N SER A 26 -2.80 -11.50 8.66
CA SER A 26 -2.75 -10.24 9.42
C SER A 26 -3.74 -9.20 8.91
N ILE A 27 -3.87 -9.02 7.58
CA ILE A 27 -4.78 -8.03 6.98
C ILE A 27 -6.25 -8.36 7.28
N PHE A 28 -6.61 -9.65 7.33
CA PHE A 28 -7.99 -10.07 7.62
C PHE A 28 -8.31 -10.00 9.12
N ASP A 29 -7.36 -10.41 9.96
CA ASP A 29 -7.55 -10.63 11.40
C ASP A 29 -7.35 -9.37 12.24
N ASN A 30 -6.60 -8.38 11.74
CA ASN A 30 -6.26 -7.17 12.49
C ASN A 30 -6.88 -5.92 11.86
N GLN A 31 -7.12 -4.91 12.70
CA GLN A 31 -7.56 -3.60 12.19
C GLN A 31 -6.41 -2.90 11.46
N PHE A 32 -5.18 -3.04 11.97
CA PHE A 32 -4.02 -2.35 11.43
C PHE A 32 -2.85 -3.33 11.23
N THR A 33 -2.50 -3.55 9.96
CA THR A 33 -1.30 -4.31 9.59
C THR A 33 -0.19 -3.34 9.20
N ILE A 34 0.99 -3.50 9.80
CA ILE A 34 2.19 -2.79 9.40
C ILE A 34 3.16 -3.82 8.82
N VAL A 35 3.59 -3.64 7.58
CA VAL A 35 4.53 -4.55 6.92
C VAL A 35 5.84 -3.84 6.62
N ASN A 36 6.93 -4.36 7.20
CA ASN A 36 8.29 -4.00 6.79
C ASN A 36 8.77 -5.03 5.75
N ALA A 37 8.80 -4.63 4.49
CA ALA A 37 8.95 -5.55 3.36
C ALA A 37 10.01 -5.07 2.37
N LYS A 38 10.91 -5.98 2.01
CA LYS A 38 11.86 -5.76 0.91
C LYS A 38 11.15 -5.52 -0.42
N ALA A 39 11.83 -4.82 -1.32
CA ALA A 39 11.34 -4.67 -2.70
C ALA A 39 11.20 -6.03 -3.39
N GLY A 40 10.14 -6.21 -4.17
CA GLY A 40 9.92 -7.47 -4.91
C GLY A 40 9.33 -8.62 -4.10
N THR A 41 8.80 -8.36 -2.89
CA THR A 41 8.14 -9.35 -2.01
C THR A 41 6.64 -9.58 -2.34
N GLY A 42 6.06 -8.79 -3.25
CA GLY A 42 4.63 -8.85 -3.58
C GLY A 42 3.71 -8.07 -2.62
N LYS A 43 4.29 -7.21 -1.75
CA LYS A 43 3.58 -6.45 -0.70
C LYS A 43 2.31 -5.73 -1.20
N THR A 44 2.42 -4.93 -2.26
CA THR A 44 1.31 -4.13 -2.79
C THR A 44 0.25 -5.01 -3.45
N THR A 45 0.65 -6.01 -4.26
CA THR A 45 -0.27 -6.95 -4.89
C THR A 45 -1.11 -7.70 -3.87
N LEU A 46 -0.48 -8.25 -2.82
CA LEU A 46 -1.21 -8.97 -1.77
C LEU A 46 -2.15 -8.04 -1.00
N ALA A 47 -1.74 -6.81 -0.68
CA ALA A 47 -2.61 -5.83 -0.03
C ALA A 47 -3.85 -5.50 -0.87
N VAL A 48 -3.68 -5.27 -2.18
CA VAL A 48 -4.77 -4.96 -3.12
C VAL A 48 -5.68 -6.16 -3.31
N ALA A 49 -5.12 -7.37 -3.43
CA ALA A 49 -5.88 -8.62 -3.50
C ALA A 49 -6.76 -8.81 -2.24
N CYS A 50 -6.17 -8.63 -1.05
CA CYS A 50 -6.91 -8.69 0.21
C CYS A 50 -8.01 -7.62 0.26
N ALA A 51 -7.71 -6.38 -0.13
CA ALA A 51 -8.70 -5.29 -0.17
C ALA A 51 -9.87 -5.62 -1.11
N HIS A 52 -9.60 -6.22 -2.27
CA HIS A 52 -10.61 -6.66 -3.21
C HIS A 52 -11.51 -7.75 -2.61
N VAL A 53 -10.93 -8.75 -1.94
CA VAL A 53 -11.66 -9.82 -1.25
C VAL A 53 -12.49 -9.29 -0.06
N ILE A 54 -11.96 -8.32 0.68
CA ILE A 54 -12.68 -7.65 1.78
C ILE A 54 -13.95 -6.94 1.26
N GLY A 55 -13.95 -6.48 0.02
CA GLY A 55 -15.13 -5.92 -0.64
C GLY A 55 -15.59 -4.56 -0.09
N LYS A 56 -14.74 -3.88 0.70
CA LYS A 56 -14.95 -2.49 1.14
C LYS A 56 -14.31 -1.52 0.14
N PRO A 57 -14.78 -0.26 0.04
CA PRO A 57 -14.07 0.78 -0.71
C PRO A 57 -12.60 0.85 -0.27
N LEU A 58 -11.68 0.92 -1.24
CA LEU A 58 -10.25 1.04 -1.01
C LEU A 58 -9.82 2.49 -1.18
N ILE A 59 -9.14 3.03 -0.17
CA ILE A 59 -8.36 4.25 -0.29
C ILE A 59 -6.90 3.84 -0.42
N TYR A 60 -6.30 4.11 -1.58
CA TYR A 60 -4.88 3.91 -1.81
C TYR A 60 -4.18 5.26 -1.70
N THR A 61 -3.25 5.41 -0.77
CA THR A 61 -2.56 6.66 -0.53
C THR A 61 -1.06 6.50 -0.43
N PHE A 62 -0.35 7.54 -0.84
CA PHE A 62 1.09 7.57 -0.96
C PHE A 62 1.64 8.95 -0.60
N SER A 63 2.95 9.00 -0.36
CA SER A 63 3.69 10.26 -0.32
C SER A 63 4.04 10.67 -1.75
N PRO A 64 3.70 11.88 -2.20
CA PRO A 64 4.36 12.45 -3.36
C PRO A 64 5.79 12.77 -2.89
N VAL A 65 6.67 11.78 -2.98
CA VAL A 65 8.06 11.95 -2.55
C VAL A 65 8.64 13.13 -3.32
N GLU A 66 9.36 14.00 -2.63
CA GLU A 66 10.22 14.97 -3.29
C GLU A 66 11.41 14.24 -3.90
N GLU A 67 11.19 13.37 -4.90
CA GLU A 67 12.27 13.05 -5.84
C GLU A 67 12.78 14.41 -6.32
N GLY A 68 14.03 14.68 -5.98
CA GLY A 68 14.64 15.99 -6.11
C GLY A 68 14.31 16.57 -7.46
N SER A 69 13.65 17.73 -7.44
CA SER A 69 13.35 18.46 -8.67
C SER A 69 12.67 17.61 -9.75
N ILE A 70 11.45 17.13 -9.47
CA ILE A 70 10.42 17.25 -10.49
C ILE A 70 10.23 18.76 -10.72
N GLY A 71 11.11 19.34 -11.53
CA GLY A 71 10.92 20.67 -12.08
C GLY A 71 9.50 20.69 -12.63
N TYR A 72 8.71 21.67 -12.18
CA TYR A 72 7.36 21.99 -12.64
C TYR A 72 6.92 21.05 -13.75
N THR A 73 6.36 19.87 -13.43
CA THR A 73 5.70 19.08 -14.49
C THR A 73 4.40 19.82 -14.73
N PRO A 74 4.23 20.57 -15.83
CA PRO A 74 2.93 21.13 -16.16
C PRO A 74 1.96 19.95 -16.33
N GLY A 75 0.76 20.08 -15.78
CA GLY A 75 -0.24 19.02 -15.81
C GLY A 75 -1.26 19.13 -14.69
N THR A 76 -2.38 18.42 -14.83
CA THR A 76 -3.44 18.34 -13.82
C THR A 76 -2.94 17.60 -12.57
N VAL A 77 -3.66 17.71 -11.45
CA VAL A 77 -3.32 16.96 -10.22
C VAL A 77 -3.27 15.46 -10.50
N GLU A 78 -4.24 14.94 -11.25
CA GLU A 78 -4.32 13.52 -11.60
C GLU A 78 -3.14 13.05 -12.45
N GLU A 79 -2.66 13.86 -13.41
CA GLU A 79 -1.47 13.53 -14.21
C GLU A 79 -0.18 13.45 -13.38
N LYS A 80 -0.11 14.21 -12.28
CA LYS A 80 1.02 14.14 -11.35
C LYS A 80 0.91 12.94 -10.43
N GLU A 81 -0.30 12.62 -9.98
CA GLU A 81 -0.58 11.48 -9.10
C GLU A 81 -0.43 10.14 -9.82
N SER A 82 -0.72 10.07 -11.12
CA SER A 82 -0.63 8.83 -11.92
C SER A 82 0.76 8.20 -11.92
N LYS A 83 1.83 8.99 -11.74
CA LYS A 83 3.21 8.46 -11.60
C LYS A 83 3.36 7.54 -10.39
N TYR A 84 2.65 7.84 -9.31
CA TYR A 84 2.73 7.13 -8.04
C TYR A 84 1.70 6.00 -7.91
N THR A 85 0.78 5.88 -8.85
CA THR A 85 -0.20 4.79 -8.87
C THR A 85 0.25 3.59 -9.71
N THR A 86 1.43 3.64 -10.35
CA THR A 86 1.99 2.49 -11.10
C THR A 86 1.96 1.17 -10.30
N PRO A 87 2.41 1.13 -9.02
CA PRO A 87 2.35 -0.12 -8.23
C PRO A 87 0.92 -0.64 -8.03
N LEU A 88 -0.06 0.27 -7.89
CA LEU A 88 -1.48 -0.09 -7.80
C LEU A 88 -2.00 -0.64 -9.13
N LEU A 89 -1.63 -0.03 -10.27
CA LEU A 89 -2.02 -0.51 -11.60
C LEU A 89 -1.48 -1.91 -11.87
N ASP A 90 -0.20 -2.13 -11.56
CA ASP A 90 0.45 -3.43 -11.70
C ASP A 90 -0.23 -4.48 -10.81
N ALA A 91 -0.50 -4.15 -9.55
CA ALA A 91 -1.20 -5.03 -8.62
C ALA A 91 -2.60 -5.43 -9.13
N LEU A 92 -3.36 -4.48 -9.68
CA LEU A 92 -4.68 -4.74 -10.26
C LEU A 92 -4.60 -5.69 -11.46
N ASN A 93 -3.66 -5.45 -12.38
CA ASN A 93 -3.44 -6.33 -13.52
C ASN A 93 -3.04 -7.74 -13.07
N GLU A 94 -2.20 -7.87 -12.04
CA GLU A 94 -1.74 -9.16 -11.51
C GLU A 94 -2.89 -9.99 -10.91
N ILE A 95 -3.89 -9.34 -10.30
CA ILE A 95 -5.10 -10.01 -9.79
C ILE A 95 -6.22 -10.15 -10.86
N GLY A 96 -5.95 -9.76 -12.11
CA GLY A 96 -6.89 -9.86 -13.22
C GLY A 96 -8.03 -8.83 -13.16
N VAL A 97 -7.84 -7.71 -12.46
CA VAL A 97 -8.79 -6.61 -12.35
C VAL A 97 -8.35 -5.48 -13.28
N ASP A 98 -9.20 -5.10 -14.24
CA ASP A 98 -8.92 -4.00 -15.15
C ASP A 98 -9.01 -2.65 -14.41
N PRO A 99 -7.91 -1.86 -14.35
CA PRO A 99 -7.89 -0.60 -13.61
C PRO A 99 -8.95 0.42 -14.05
N ARG A 100 -9.40 0.38 -15.31
CA ARG A 100 -10.42 1.30 -15.86
C ARG A 100 -11.79 1.16 -15.18
N PHE A 101 -12.05 0.01 -14.58
CA PHE A 101 -13.29 -0.26 -13.84
C PHE A 101 -13.11 -0.21 -12.32
N ALA A 102 -11.86 -0.18 -11.84
CA ALA A 102 -11.57 -0.29 -10.41
C ALA A 102 -11.23 1.06 -9.77
N ILE A 103 -10.50 1.93 -10.47
CA ILE A 103 -10.01 3.21 -9.95
C ILE A 103 -10.96 4.33 -10.37
N LYS A 104 -11.45 5.08 -9.39
CA LYS A 104 -12.28 6.26 -9.63
C LYS A 104 -11.44 7.38 -10.25
N SER A 105 -11.95 8.00 -11.31
CA SER A 105 -11.39 9.22 -11.91
C SER A 105 -12.52 10.12 -12.38
N GLU A 106 -12.38 11.43 -12.16
CA GLU A 106 -13.39 12.40 -12.57
C GLU A 106 -13.06 13.03 -13.94
N ASN A 107 -11.80 12.96 -14.40
CA ASN A 107 -11.38 13.58 -15.66
C ASN A 107 -10.99 12.58 -16.76
N ASN A 108 -11.03 11.27 -16.52
CA ASN A 108 -10.74 10.26 -17.54
C ASN A 108 -12.04 9.65 -18.11
N PRO A 109 -12.39 9.92 -19.38
CA PRO A 109 -13.60 9.39 -20.00
C PRO A 109 -13.56 7.86 -20.24
N ASP A 110 -12.38 7.24 -20.22
CA ASP A 110 -12.22 5.79 -20.37
C ASP A 110 -12.50 5.03 -19.06
N ILE A 111 -12.70 5.74 -17.94
CA ILE A 111 -12.95 5.15 -16.62
C ILE A 111 -14.47 5.01 -16.36
N ILE A 112 -14.87 3.83 -15.89
CA ILE A 112 -16.26 3.49 -15.60
C ILE A 112 -16.47 3.53 -14.09
N ASN A 113 -16.90 4.70 -13.60
CA ASN A 113 -17.02 4.99 -12.17
C ASN A 113 -18.08 4.14 -11.45
N ASP A 114 -19.10 3.62 -12.13
CA ASP A 114 -20.19 2.85 -11.50
C ASP A 114 -19.70 1.55 -10.82
N LYS A 115 -18.56 1.02 -11.24
CA LYS A 115 -17.92 -0.18 -10.66
C LYS A 115 -16.65 0.15 -9.87
N ALA A 116 -16.24 1.41 -9.86
CA ALA A 116 -15.01 1.82 -9.22
C ALA A 116 -15.16 1.74 -7.69
N TRP A 117 -14.23 1.03 -7.07
CA TRP A 117 -14.20 0.82 -5.62
C TRP A 117 -12.91 1.37 -5.00
N ILE A 118 -11.97 1.84 -5.83
CA ILE A 118 -10.67 2.35 -5.41
C ILE A 118 -10.62 3.86 -5.62
N THR A 119 -10.19 4.57 -4.58
CA THR A 119 -9.81 5.98 -4.67
C THR A 119 -8.31 6.09 -4.40
N ALA A 120 -7.53 6.36 -5.44
CA ALA A 120 -6.09 6.59 -5.33
C ALA A 120 -5.81 8.09 -5.24
N LYS A 121 -5.13 8.55 -4.17
CA LYS A 121 -4.76 9.96 -4.01
C LYS A 121 -3.61 10.15 -3.03
N SER A 122 -2.84 11.22 -3.21
CA SER A 122 -1.82 11.64 -2.25
C SER A 122 -2.41 11.88 -0.86
N HIS A 123 -1.63 11.61 0.19
CA HIS A 123 -2.01 11.84 1.58
C HIS A 123 -2.43 13.29 1.87
N THR A 124 -1.99 14.25 1.05
CA THR A 124 -2.36 15.68 1.14
C THR A 124 -3.86 15.90 0.98
N PHE A 125 -4.56 15.05 0.20
CA PHE A 125 -5.99 15.14 -0.05
C PHE A 125 -6.85 14.41 1.00
N LEU A 126 -6.23 13.73 1.97
CA LEU A 126 -6.92 13.09 3.09
C LEU A 126 -7.10 14.03 4.30
N ARG A 127 -6.61 15.28 4.20
CA ARG A 127 -6.80 16.25 5.27
C ARG A 127 -8.28 16.63 5.38
N GLY A 128 -8.85 16.44 6.58
CA GLY A 128 -10.23 16.84 6.87
C GLY A 128 -11.29 15.81 6.47
N SER A 129 -10.90 14.67 5.87
CA SER A 129 -11.82 13.55 5.67
C SER A 129 -12.01 12.74 6.95
N ASN A 130 -13.13 12.04 7.05
CA ASN A 130 -13.36 11.00 8.04
C ASN A 130 -13.45 9.66 7.29
N ILE A 131 -12.56 8.73 7.59
CA ILE A 131 -12.40 7.49 6.81
C ILE A 131 -13.08 6.35 7.56
N LYS A 132 -14.27 5.96 7.08
CA LYS A 132 -15.12 4.92 7.67
C LYS A 132 -15.39 3.82 6.66
N ASP A 133 -15.60 2.60 7.17
CA ASP A 133 -16.09 1.45 6.42
C ASP A 133 -15.27 1.15 5.15
N SER A 134 -13.96 1.35 5.23
CA SER A 134 -13.04 1.26 4.09
C SER A 134 -11.82 0.41 4.41
N THR A 135 -11.12 -0.05 3.37
CA THR A 135 -9.74 -0.51 3.49
C THR A 135 -8.83 0.63 3.08
N VAL A 136 -7.76 0.89 3.83
CA VAL A 136 -6.79 1.94 3.53
C VAL A 136 -5.42 1.32 3.36
N ILE A 137 -4.84 1.49 2.16
CA ILE A 137 -3.44 1.14 1.91
C ILE A 137 -2.64 2.43 1.92
N ILE A 138 -1.68 2.52 2.84
CA ILE A 138 -0.66 3.57 2.87
C ILE A 138 0.61 2.92 2.30
N ASP A 139 0.89 3.15 1.02
CA ASP A 139 2.07 2.59 0.36
C ASP A 139 3.28 3.51 0.47
N GLU A 140 4.47 2.91 0.45
CA GLU A 140 5.77 3.57 0.61
C GLU A 140 5.82 4.48 1.86
N GLY A 141 5.27 3.98 2.97
CA GLY A 141 5.13 4.71 4.24
C GLY A 141 6.45 5.16 4.86
N GLN A 142 7.59 4.55 4.50
CA GLN A 142 8.92 5.02 4.87
C GLN A 142 9.25 6.39 4.28
N ASN A 143 8.59 6.77 3.19
CA ASN A 143 8.72 8.07 2.53
C ASN A 143 7.73 9.12 3.06
N MET A 144 7.02 8.81 4.15
CA MET A 144 6.18 9.76 4.87
C MET A 144 6.87 10.18 6.17
N THR A 145 6.86 11.48 6.44
CA THR A 145 7.29 12.01 7.74
C THR A 145 6.30 11.62 8.84
N ARG A 146 6.74 11.70 10.11
CA ARG A 146 5.86 11.51 11.28
C ARG A 146 4.59 12.36 11.21
N GLY A 147 4.72 13.61 10.77
CA GLY A 147 3.58 14.53 10.65
C GLY A 147 2.58 14.10 9.57
N GLU A 148 3.06 13.52 8.47
CA GLU A 148 2.21 13.07 7.36
C GLU A 148 1.49 11.78 7.70
N LEU A 149 2.16 10.79 8.29
CA LEU A 149 1.50 9.60 8.82
C LEU A 149 0.46 9.97 9.88
N LYS A 150 0.77 10.92 10.78
CA LYS A 150 -0.21 11.42 11.75
C LYS A 150 -1.44 12.02 11.09
N LYS A 151 -1.27 12.80 10.00
CA LYS A 151 -2.39 13.41 9.27
C LYS A 151 -3.35 12.36 8.71
N VAL A 152 -2.84 11.22 8.25
CA VAL A 152 -3.64 10.12 7.70
C VAL A 152 -4.25 9.27 8.81
N LEU A 153 -3.43 8.72 9.70
CA LEU A 153 -3.86 7.75 10.72
C LEU A 153 -4.90 8.32 11.68
N THR A 154 -4.85 9.62 11.99
CA THR A 154 -5.85 10.29 12.86
C THR A 154 -7.23 10.47 12.22
N ARG A 155 -7.44 10.03 10.97
CA ARG A 155 -8.72 10.07 10.25
C ARG A 155 -9.41 8.72 10.15
N ILE A 156 -8.73 7.66 10.55
CA ILE A 156 -9.22 6.29 10.47
C ILE A 156 -10.21 6.06 11.62
N HIS A 157 -11.40 5.60 11.28
CA HIS A 157 -12.38 5.09 12.22
C HIS A 157 -12.22 3.58 12.38
N ASP A 158 -12.61 3.05 13.55
CA ASP A 158 -12.48 1.63 13.92
C ASP A 158 -13.18 0.64 12.96
N SER A 159 -14.10 1.14 12.13
CA SER A 159 -14.78 0.32 11.12
C SER A 159 -13.97 0.11 9.82
N SER A 160 -12.82 0.79 9.71
CA SER A 160 -11.89 0.66 8.60
C SER A 160 -10.73 -0.27 8.95
N ARG A 161 -10.11 -0.84 7.92
CA ARG A 161 -8.84 -1.58 8.05
C ARG A 161 -7.71 -0.78 7.42
N VAL A 162 -6.52 -0.85 7.99
CA VAL A 162 -5.34 -0.12 7.52
C VAL A 162 -4.19 -1.08 7.25
N ILE A 163 -3.53 -0.86 6.14
CA ILE A 163 -2.33 -1.58 5.72
C ILE A 163 -1.26 -0.52 5.48
N LEU A 164 -0.29 -0.40 6.40
CA LEU A 164 0.87 0.47 6.24
C LEU A 164 2.03 -0.36 5.69
N ILE A 165 2.41 -0.06 4.46
CA ILE A 165 3.47 -0.76 3.74
C ILE A 165 4.72 0.12 3.73
N GLY A 166 5.88 -0.44 4.04
CA GLY A 166 7.14 0.27 3.87
C GLY A 166 8.38 -0.60 4.01
N HIS A 167 9.54 0.02 3.85
CA HIS A 167 10.84 -0.60 4.08
C HIS A 167 11.80 0.38 4.77
N ASP A 168 12.28 0.04 5.95
CA ASP A 168 13.22 0.86 6.73
C ASP A 168 14.59 1.11 6.06
N GLY A 169 14.97 0.28 5.09
CA GLY A 169 16.21 0.40 4.32
C GLY A 169 16.09 1.20 3.02
N GLN A 170 14.90 1.62 2.60
CA GLN A 170 14.64 2.29 1.31
C GLN A 170 13.94 3.65 1.53
N ILE A 171 14.57 4.51 2.32
CA ILE A 171 14.04 5.84 2.65
C ILE A 171 14.56 6.87 1.65
N ASP A 172 13.66 7.42 0.84
CA ASP A 172 13.95 8.42 -0.21
C ASP A 172 13.77 9.87 0.27
N LEU A 173 13.44 10.06 1.55
CA LEU A 173 13.37 11.39 2.15
C LEU A 173 14.75 12.05 2.14
N LYS A 174 14.81 13.33 1.74
CA LYS A 174 16.03 14.19 1.85
C LYS A 174 16.70 14.14 3.23
N LYS A 175 15.90 13.89 4.26
CA LYS A 175 16.34 13.71 5.65
C LYS A 175 15.75 12.39 6.15
N PRO A 176 16.45 11.25 5.95
CA PRO A 176 15.92 9.93 6.27
C PRO A 176 15.45 9.79 7.73
N GLU A 177 16.09 10.50 8.67
CA GLU A 177 15.75 10.51 10.09
C GLU A 177 14.34 11.09 10.38
N LYS A 178 13.75 11.80 9.41
CA LYS A 178 12.38 12.32 9.52
C LYS A 178 11.31 11.28 9.20
N SER A 179 11.68 10.14 8.63
CA SER A 179 10.74 9.06 8.33
C SER A 179 9.92 8.71 9.58
N GLY A 180 8.61 8.60 9.37
CA GLY A 180 7.67 8.21 10.41
C GLY A 180 7.47 6.71 10.52
N PHE A 181 7.87 5.93 9.53
CA PHE A 181 7.55 4.50 9.44
C PHE A 181 8.02 3.70 10.66
N MET A 182 9.32 3.67 10.94
CA MET A 182 9.85 2.96 12.11
C MET A 182 9.35 3.50 13.45
N PRO A 183 9.26 4.83 13.68
CA PRO A 183 8.60 5.37 14.87
C PRO A 183 7.17 4.87 15.07
N TYR A 184 6.36 4.83 14.02
CA TYR A 184 4.97 4.37 14.09
C TYR A 184 4.85 2.87 14.27
N LEU A 185 5.69 2.09 13.59
CA LEU A 185 5.79 0.64 13.77
C LEU A 185 6.03 0.32 15.25
N ARG A 186 7.09 0.89 15.86
CA ARG A 186 7.42 0.68 17.29
C ARG A 186 6.34 1.20 18.24
N HIS A 187 5.66 2.28 17.88
CA HIS A 187 4.60 2.82 18.71
C HIS A 187 3.39 1.90 18.80
N PHE A 188 3.07 1.22 17.70
CA PHE A 188 1.87 0.42 17.57
C PHE A 188 2.08 -1.09 17.79
N GLU A 189 3.32 -1.58 17.82
CA GLU A 189 3.63 -3.03 17.85
C GLU A 189 3.03 -3.78 19.06
N SER A 190 2.77 -3.10 20.18
CA SER A 190 2.19 -3.70 21.39
C SER A 190 0.66 -3.64 21.45
N GLU A 191 0.01 -2.96 20.49
CA GLU A 191 -1.44 -2.77 20.51
C GLU A 191 -2.17 -4.03 20.02
N PRO A 192 -3.27 -4.44 20.67
CA PRO A 192 -3.93 -5.72 20.37
C PRO A 192 -4.64 -5.76 19.01
N TYR A 193 -4.88 -4.60 18.39
CA TYR A 193 -5.49 -4.48 17.06
C TYR A 193 -4.45 -4.32 15.94
N VAL A 194 -3.17 -4.43 16.28
CA VAL A 194 -2.04 -4.24 15.36
C VAL A 194 -1.26 -5.53 15.23
N LYS A 195 -0.84 -5.83 14.00
CA LYS A 195 0.17 -6.86 13.75
C LYS A 195 1.25 -6.29 12.84
N VAL A 196 2.49 -6.44 13.30
CA VAL A 196 3.68 -6.15 12.50
C VAL A 196 4.13 -7.43 11.83
N VAL A 197 4.37 -7.38 10.53
CA VAL A 197 4.85 -8.51 9.71
C VAL A 197 6.08 -8.11 8.90
N HIS A 198 6.88 -9.10 8.54
CA HIS A 198 8.12 -8.91 7.78
C HIS A 198 8.08 -9.76 6.52
N LEU A 199 8.40 -9.16 5.37
CA LEU A 199 8.62 -9.88 4.12
C LEU A 199 10.07 -9.70 3.69
N THR A 200 10.85 -10.78 3.77
CA THR A 200 12.30 -10.74 3.57
C THR A 200 12.72 -11.35 2.24
N LYS A 201 11.89 -12.19 1.63
CA LYS A 201 12.23 -12.86 0.37
C LYS A 201 11.88 -12.02 -0.86
N ASN A 202 12.89 -11.63 -1.62
CA ASN A 202 12.74 -10.96 -2.92
C ASN A 202 12.49 -12.00 -4.04
N PHE A 203 11.47 -11.79 -4.87
CA PHE A 203 11.11 -12.68 -5.98
C PHE A 203 11.48 -12.14 -7.38
N ARG A 204 12.20 -11.02 -7.48
CA ARG A 204 12.63 -10.40 -8.75
C ARG A 204 13.77 -11.14 -9.47
N GLY A 205 14.30 -12.21 -8.88
CA GLY A 205 15.38 -13.03 -9.43
C GLY A 205 16.78 -12.68 -8.93
N GLU A 206 17.77 -13.45 -9.36
CA GLU A 206 19.15 -13.44 -8.82
C GLU A 206 19.83 -12.07 -8.91
N LEU A 207 19.66 -11.35 -10.03
CA LEU A 207 20.26 -10.02 -10.23
C LEU A 207 19.79 -9.02 -9.16
N ALA A 208 18.47 -8.96 -8.95
CA ALA A 208 17.88 -8.03 -8.00
C ALA A 208 18.23 -8.39 -6.56
N GLN A 209 18.33 -9.69 -6.26
CA GLN A 209 18.75 -10.17 -4.94
C GLN A 209 20.21 -9.79 -4.67
N HIS A 210 21.11 -10.04 -5.61
CA HIS A 210 22.53 -9.68 -5.45
C HIS A 210 22.72 -8.15 -5.32
N ALA A 211 21.94 -7.35 -6.05
CA ALA A 211 21.98 -5.89 -5.91
C ALA A 211 21.50 -5.41 -4.52
N ASP A 212 20.49 -6.06 -3.94
CA ASP A 212 19.94 -5.72 -2.61
C ASP A 212 20.90 -6.07 -1.45
N GLU A 213 21.81 -7.03 -1.65
CA GLU A 213 22.81 -7.43 -0.67
C GLU A 213 24.04 -6.49 -0.61
N LEU A 214 24.16 -5.54 -1.55
CA LEU A 214 25.25 -4.58 -1.58
C LEU A 214 25.13 -3.56 -0.44
N SER A 215 25.98 -3.69 0.57
CA SER A 215 26.21 -2.65 1.58
C SER A 215 27.48 -1.87 1.27
N TRP A 216 27.38 -0.56 1.05
CA TRP A 216 28.54 0.32 1.00
C TRP A 216 28.99 0.62 2.44
N ARG A 217 30.20 0.18 2.82
CA ARG A 217 30.84 0.52 4.09
C ARG A 217 31.42 1.92 4.07
#